data_AF-A0A3C1NL65-F1
#
_entry.id   AF-A0A3C1NL65-F1
#
_cell.length_a   1.000
_cell.length_b   1.000
_cell.length_c   1.000
_cell.angle_alpha   90.00
_cell.angle_beta   90.00
_cell.angle_gamma   90.00
#
_symmetry.space_group_name_H-M   'P 1'
#
loop_
_entity.id
_entity.type
_entity.pdbx_description
1 polymer ?
#
loop_
_entity_poly.entity_id
_entity_poly.type
_entity_poly.pdbx_seq_one_letter_code
_entity_poly.pdbx_strand_id
1 'polypeptide(L)' 'MASVSTYLNFPQHTEEAFHFYKSVFGTEFTPPGIRRFGDMPPMKGVPPTPDALKNLVMHV' A
#
# COMPACT_ATOMS: atom_id res chain seq x y z
N MET A 1 7.25 11.67 -22.05
CA MET A 1 7.10 10.32 -22.64
C MET A 1 5.97 9.61 -21.92
N ALA A 2 5.15 8.82 -22.61
CA ALA A 2 4.13 8.02 -21.94
C ALA A 2 4.78 6.92 -21.09
N SER A 3 4.26 6.66 -19.90
CA SER A 3 4.68 5.57 -19.01
C SER A 3 3.49 4.67 -18.69
N VAL A 4 3.76 3.42 -18.32
CA VAL A 4 2.76 2.44 -17.87
C VAL A 4 3.19 1.92 -16.51
N SER A 5 2.23 1.79 -15.59
CA SER A 5 2.43 1.25 -14.25
C SER A 5 1.50 0.06 -14.05
N THR A 6 2.07 -1.10 -13.69
CA THR A 6 1.28 -2.31 -13.41
C THR A 6 0.64 -2.21 -12.04
N TYR A 7 -0.69 -2.36 -11.96
CA TYR A 7 -1.43 -2.39 -10.70
C TYR A 7 -1.57 -3.82 -10.20
N LEU A 8 -1.00 -4.10 -9.02
CA LEU A 8 -1.02 -5.42 -8.39
C LEU A 8 -1.87 -5.38 -7.13
N ASN A 9 -2.66 -6.43 -6.89
CA ASN A 9 -3.46 -6.60 -5.68
C ASN A 9 -3.20 -7.97 -5.08
N PHE A 10 -2.77 -8.00 -3.82
CA PHE A 10 -2.52 -9.20 -3.04
C PHE A 10 -3.43 -9.18 -1.81
N PRO A 11 -4.44 -10.07 -1.72
CA PRO A 11 -5.34 -10.11 -0.58
C PRO A 11 -4.56 -10.31 0.72
N GLN A 12 -4.46 -9.27 1.55
CA GLN A 12 -3.77 -9.27 2.85
C GLN A 12 -2.25 -9.55 2.83
N HIS A 13 -1.63 -9.72 1.65
CA HIS A 13 -0.21 -10.10 1.51
C HIS A 13 0.65 -9.05 0.76
N THR A 14 0.13 -7.85 0.48
CA THR A 14 0.85 -6.83 -0.32
C THR A 14 2.20 -6.44 0.27
N GLU A 15 2.28 -6.20 1.57
CA GLU A 15 3.54 -5.80 2.21
C GLU A 15 4.60 -6.89 2.16
N GLU A 16 4.21 -8.15 2.41
CA GLU A 16 5.09 -9.31 2.29
C GLU A 16 5.64 -9.45 0.86
N ALA A 17 4.76 -9.35 -0.14
CA ALA A 17 5.13 -9.43 -1.55
C ALA A 17 6.10 -8.29 -1.95
N PHE A 18 5.83 -7.05 -1.53
CA PHE A 18 6.70 -5.92 -1.88
C PHE A 18 8.02 -5.92 -1.10
N HIS A 19 8.08 -6.45 0.12
CA HIS A 19 9.36 -6.70 0.79
C HIS A 19 10.17 -7.80 0.10
N PHE A 20 9.52 -8.85 -0.41
CA PHE A 20 10.18 -9.85 -1.25
C PHE A 20 10.69 -9.23 -2.55
N TYR A 21 9.90 -8.39 -3.23
CA TYR A 21 10.37 -7.69 -4.43
C TYR A 21 11.54 -6.76 -4.12
N LYS A 22 11.48 -6.03 -2.99
CA LYS A 22 12.57 -5.20 -2.50
C LYS A 22 13.87 -6.02 -2.35
N SER A 23 13.80 -7.22 -1.77
CA SER A 23 14.98 -8.08 -1.59
C SER A 23 15.51 -8.68 -2.89
N VAL A 24 14.64 -8.99 -3.84
CA VAL A 24 15.01 -9.52 -5.17
C VAL A 24 15.65 -8.44 -6.05
N PHE A 25 15.08 -7.24 -6.07
CA PHE A 25 15.53 -6.15 -6.96
C PHE A 25 16.60 -5.25 -6.33
N GLY A 26 16.80 -5.30 -5.02
CA GLY A 26 17.77 -4.47 -4.31
C GLY A 26 17.44 -2.98 -4.36
N THR A 27 16.17 -2.62 -4.51
CA THR A 27 15.69 -1.23 -4.57
C THR A 27 15.11 -0.79 -3.24
N GLU A 28 14.78 0.50 -3.12
CA GLU A 28 14.02 1.05 -2.00
C GLU A 28 12.61 1.42 -2.45
N PHE A 29 11.67 1.51 -1.50
CA PHE A 29 10.33 2.01 -1.81
C PHE A 29 10.39 3.50 -2.13
N THR A 30 9.60 3.93 -3.10
CA THR A 30 9.47 5.36 -3.42
C THR A 30 8.84 6.10 -2.25
N PRO A 31 9.38 7.24 -1.79
CA PRO A 31 8.78 8.01 -0.71
C PRO A 31 7.30 8.33 -1.00
N PRO A 32 6.38 8.13 -0.03
CA PRO A 32 6.61 7.86 1.38
C PRO A 32 6.72 6.36 1.77
N GLY A 33 6.76 5.45 0.80
CA GLY A 33 6.75 4.00 1.00
C GLY A 33 5.35 3.45 1.26
N ILE A 34 5.28 2.37 2.05
CA ILE A 34 4.01 1.69 2.36
C ILE A 34 3.07 2.61 3.13
N ARG A 35 1.89 2.84 2.56
CA ARG A 35 0.78 3.62 3.12
C ARG A 35 -0.37 2.70 3.47
N ARG A 36 -0.94 2.84 4.67
CA ARG A 36 -2.02 1.97 5.15
C ARG A 36 -3.37 2.66 5.13
N PHE A 37 -4.43 1.86 5.20
CA PHE A 37 -5.78 2.39 5.37
C PHE A 37 -5.96 3.11 6.72
N GLY A 38 -5.19 2.73 7.75
CA GLY A 38 -5.19 3.40 9.05
C GLY A 38 -4.58 4.80 9.03
N ASP A 39 -3.70 5.09 8.06
CA ASP A 39 -3.05 6.41 7.91
C ASP A 39 -3.94 7.41 7.16
N MET A 40 -5.09 6.97 6.65
CA MET A 40 -5.99 7.82 5.89
C MET A 40 -6.66 8.85 6.82
N PRO A 41 -6.61 10.16 6.48
CA PRO A 41 -7.29 11.16 7.29
C PRO A 41 -8.81 10.94 7.27
N PRO A 42 -9.52 11.25 8.37
CA PRO A 42 -10.97 11.12 8.41
C PRO A 42 -11.61 12.05 7.37
N MET A 43 -12.54 11.52 6.59
CA MET A 43 -13.32 12.28 5.61
C MET A 43 -14.74 12.51 6.10
N LYS A 44 -15.25 13.74 5.94
CA LYS A 44 -16.62 14.09 6.36
C LYS A 44 -17.64 13.27 5.56
N GLY A 45 -18.55 12.59 6.26
CA GLY A 45 -19.59 11.77 5.64
C GLY A 45 -19.16 10.34 5.28
N VAL A 46 -17.91 9.96 5.56
CA VAL A 46 -17.41 8.60 5.38
C VAL A 46 -17.31 7.91 6.76
N PRO A 47 -17.85 6.68 6.92
CA PRO A 47 -17.66 5.93 8.15
C PRO A 47 -16.17 5.71 8.48
N PRO A 48 -15.80 5.58 9.78
CA PRO A 48 -14.44 5.25 10.15
C PRO A 48 -13.98 3.94 9.52
N THR A 49 -12.69 3.85 9.17
CA THR A 49 -12.07 2.61 8.69
C THR A 49 -12.22 1.51 9.76
N PRO A 50 -12.83 0.35 9.43
CA PRO A 50 -12.88 -0.79 10.33
C PRO A 50 -11.50 -1.23 10.80
N ASP A 51 -11.37 -1.66 12.06
CA ASP A 51 -10.09 -2.05 12.65
C ASP A 51 -9.37 -3.14 11.85
N ALA A 52 -10.14 -4.11 11.33
CA ALA A 52 -9.61 -5.19 10.50
C ALA A 52 -8.91 -4.72 9.21
N LEU A 53 -9.24 -3.51 8.73
CA LEU A 53 -8.66 -2.97 7.50
C LEU A 53 -7.48 -2.03 7.76
N LYS A 54 -7.34 -1.48 8.98
CA LYS A 54 -6.37 -0.42 9.29
C LYS A 54 -4.92 -0.80 8.95
N ASN A 55 -4.56 -2.07 9.13
CA ASN A 55 -3.21 -2.57 8.88
C ASN A 55 -2.93 -2.92 7.41
N LEU A 56 -3.96 -3.00 6.56
CA LEU A 56 -3.81 -3.36 5.15
C LEU A 56 -3.14 -2.24 4.36
N VAL A 57 -2.44 -2.62 3.29
CA VAL A 57 -1.74 -1.70 2.39
C VAL A 57 -2.73 -1.05 1.43
N MET A 58 -2.67 0.27 1.33
CA MET A 58 -3.42 1.08 0.38
C MET A 58 -2.57 1.48 -0.83
N HIS A 59 -1.29 1.81 -0.59
CA HIS A 59 -0.34 2.22 -1.63
C HIS A 59 1.09 1.85 -1.22
N VAL A 60 1.94 1.56 -2.20
CA VAL A 60 3.40 1.35 -2.02
C VAL A 60 4.16 2.37 -2.83
#